data_AF-A0A150FR50-F1
#
_entry.id   AF-A0A150FR50-F1
#
_cell.length_a   1.000
_cell.length_b   1.000
_cell.length_c   1.000
_cell.angle_alpha   90.00
_cell.angle_beta   90.00
_cell.angle_gamma   90.00
#
_symmetry.space_group_name_H-M   'P 1'
#
loop_
_entity.id
_entity.type
_entity.pdbx_description
1 polymer ?
#
loop_
_entity_poly.entity_id
_entity_poly.type
_entity_poly.pdbx_seq_one_letter_code
_entity_poly.pdbx_strand_id
1 'polypeptide(L)'
;MTRKIIPIFVPHRGCPHDCIFCNQKKITGVSTDITSEKVRNIINEYLKTIKKDAHIEIAFFGGSFTAIDINIQESLLSVAKEYIDKQIVKDIRLSTRPDCIDENILNMLKKNGVTIIELGVQSLSEDVLDESLRGHTSKDVIKSSQLIKQWGFKLGLQMMVGLPKDTQEKCIYTAKEFIKLKPDFVRIYPTLIVKDTGLEKLYKEGRYTPFDMEKTIDIVKKLLVLFYTNNINVIRVGLQTTENISLGKEILNGPYHPALRELVESRLYRDYIEHLINRYDLKDNILIYTDKTNISKIIGNKKENVIYIYDKYKIKIKTKEDLLESSIKIETGKKSITTTLKNIYKDLYYIYNL
;
A
#
# COMPACT_ATOMS: atom_id res chain seq x y z
N MET A 1 9.98 18.67 5.42
CA MET A 1 9.45 19.13 4.11
C MET A 1 8.20 18.32 3.77
N THR A 2 7.09 18.93 3.39
CA THR A 2 5.87 18.17 3.05
C THR A 2 6.00 17.56 1.65
N ARG A 3 5.75 16.26 1.51
CA ARG A 3 5.78 15.58 0.20
C ARG A 3 4.42 15.76 -0.50
N LYS A 4 4.44 16.18 -1.76
CA LYS A 4 3.25 16.34 -2.60
C LYS A 4 3.43 15.55 -3.88
N ILE A 5 2.40 14.79 -4.26
CA ILE A 5 2.40 13.97 -5.47
C ILE A 5 1.41 14.61 -6.44
N ILE A 6 1.86 14.84 -7.68
CA ILE A 6 1.02 15.21 -8.82
C ILE A 6 0.70 13.92 -9.57
N PRO A 7 -0.53 13.36 -9.41
CA PRO A 7 -0.91 12.14 -10.08
C PRO A 7 -1.27 12.41 -11.55
N ILE A 8 -0.68 11.63 -12.44
CA ILE A 8 -1.03 11.58 -13.87
C ILE A 8 -1.52 10.17 -14.16
N PHE A 9 -2.78 10.03 -14.56
CA PHE A 9 -3.34 8.73 -14.92
C PHE A 9 -3.17 8.50 -16.42
N VAL A 10 -2.37 7.50 -16.76
CA VAL A 10 -2.16 7.03 -18.12
C VAL A 10 -3.16 5.91 -18.39
N PRO A 11 -4.05 6.06 -19.40
CA PRO A 11 -5.02 5.03 -19.72
C PRO A 11 -4.37 3.68 -20.01
N HIS A 12 -5.07 2.61 -19.64
CA HIS A 12 -4.65 1.23 -19.83
C HIS A 12 -4.71 0.82 -21.32
N ARG A 13 -3.83 1.39 -22.15
CA ARG A 13 -3.68 1.07 -23.58
C ARG A 13 -2.63 0.00 -23.86
N GLY A 14 -1.68 -0.18 -22.96
CA GLY A 14 -0.48 -1.01 -23.22
C GLY A 14 -0.46 -2.37 -22.52
N CYS A 15 -1.38 -2.66 -21.60
CA CYS A 15 -1.38 -3.98 -20.97
C CYS A 15 -2.00 -5.00 -21.95
N PRO A 16 -1.28 -6.07 -22.33
CA PRO A 16 -1.82 -7.12 -23.21
C PRO A 16 -2.83 -8.03 -22.51
N HIS A 17 -3.06 -7.83 -21.21
CA HIS A 17 -3.89 -8.69 -20.38
C HIS A 17 -4.95 -7.90 -19.61
N ASP A 18 -6.21 -8.33 -19.75
CA ASP A 18 -7.32 -7.86 -18.92
C ASP A 18 -7.38 -8.70 -17.64
N CYS A 19 -6.57 -8.31 -16.65
CA CYS A 19 -6.56 -8.99 -15.35
C CYS A 19 -7.98 -9.04 -14.77
N ILE A 20 -8.36 -10.17 -14.18
CA ILE A 20 -9.75 -10.41 -13.76
C ILE A 20 -10.27 -9.42 -12.71
N PHE A 21 -9.39 -8.73 -11.99
CA PHE A 21 -9.75 -7.79 -10.92
C PHE A 21 -9.68 -6.31 -11.37
N CYS A 22 -9.21 -6.06 -12.59
CA CYS A 22 -8.86 -4.72 -13.05
C CYS A 22 -9.96 -4.15 -13.94
N ASN A 23 -10.54 -3.00 -13.55
CA ASN A 23 -11.33 -2.15 -14.44
C ASN A 23 -10.75 -0.74 -14.45
N GLN A 24 -9.51 -0.59 -14.93
CA GLN A 24 -8.82 0.69 -14.89
C GLN A 24 -9.52 1.81 -15.67
N LYS A 25 -10.24 1.46 -16.76
CA LYS A 25 -11.03 2.42 -17.55
C LYS A 25 -12.08 3.14 -16.70
N LYS A 26 -12.70 2.45 -15.73
CA LYS A 26 -13.66 3.05 -14.79
C LYS A 26 -13.03 3.56 -13.50
N ILE A 27 -12.07 2.81 -12.93
CA ILE A 27 -11.40 3.15 -11.65
C ILE A 27 -10.68 4.51 -11.73
N THR A 28 -10.02 4.81 -12.85
CA THR A 28 -9.30 6.08 -13.01
C THR A 28 -10.23 7.25 -13.34
N GLY A 29 -11.47 6.99 -13.78
CA GLY A 29 -12.42 8.01 -14.22
C GLY A 29 -11.99 8.79 -15.47
N VAL A 30 -10.87 8.43 -16.11
CA VAL A 30 -10.33 9.11 -17.28
C VAL A 30 -10.61 8.28 -18.53
N SER A 31 -11.60 8.72 -19.32
CA SER A 31 -11.95 8.12 -20.61
C SER A 31 -11.17 8.71 -21.79
N THR A 32 -10.40 9.79 -21.56
CA THR A 32 -9.73 10.53 -22.64
C THR A 32 -8.23 10.23 -22.70
N ASP A 33 -7.71 10.20 -23.92
CA ASP A 33 -6.29 9.96 -24.17
C ASP A 33 -5.42 11.00 -23.48
N ILE A 34 -4.41 10.52 -22.75
CA ILE A 34 -3.42 11.39 -22.14
C ILE A 34 -2.46 11.87 -23.24
N THR A 35 -2.24 13.17 -23.29
CA THR A 35 -1.29 13.82 -24.21
C THR A 35 -0.30 14.64 -23.40
N SER A 36 0.83 14.98 -24.01
CA SER A 36 1.87 15.80 -23.39
C SER A 36 1.34 17.17 -22.96
N GLU A 37 0.42 17.76 -23.73
CA GLU A 37 -0.27 19.00 -23.37
C GLU A 37 -1.15 18.82 -22.13
N LYS A 38 -1.94 17.74 -22.05
CA LYS A 38 -2.75 17.45 -20.86
C LYS A 38 -1.89 17.23 -19.62
N VAL A 39 -0.77 16.50 -19.76
CA VAL A 39 0.21 16.32 -18.68
C VAL A 39 0.70 17.68 -18.17
N ARG A 40 1.12 18.55 -19.09
CA ARG A 40 1.60 19.91 -18.76
C ARG A 40 0.53 20.71 -18.01
N ASN A 41 -0.71 20.67 -18.50
CA ASN A 41 -1.82 21.38 -17.87
C ASN A 41 -2.11 20.84 -16.45
N ILE A 42 -2.15 19.52 -16.27
CA ILE A 42 -2.32 18.90 -14.95
C ILE A 42 -1.20 19.36 -13.99
N ILE A 43 0.07 19.29 -14.42
CA ILE A 43 1.20 19.70 -13.58
C ILE A 43 1.02 21.18 -13.17
N ASN A 44 0.73 22.06 -14.11
CA ASN A 44 0.55 23.49 -13.84
C ASN A 44 -0.62 23.77 -12.88
N GLU A 45 -1.75 23.09 -13.02
CA GLU A 45 -2.88 23.25 -12.10
C GLU A 45 -2.52 22.81 -10.67
N TYR A 46 -1.87 21.67 -10.51
CA TYR A 46 -1.42 21.22 -9.17
C TYR A 46 -0.41 22.19 -8.56
N LEU A 47 0.54 22.70 -9.36
CA LEU A 47 1.57 23.64 -8.88
C LEU A 47 0.98 24.95 -8.33
N LYS A 48 -0.20 25.39 -8.79
CA LYS A 48 -0.90 26.56 -8.22
C LYS A 48 -1.30 26.35 -6.76
N THR A 49 -1.54 25.09 -6.34
CA THR A 49 -2.04 24.74 -5.00
C THR A 49 -0.93 24.25 -4.06
N ILE A 50 0.22 23.88 -4.60
CA ILE A 50 1.34 23.33 -3.83
C ILE A 50 2.25 24.47 -3.35
N LYS A 51 2.61 24.44 -2.06
CA LYS A 51 3.56 25.39 -1.49
C LYS A 51 4.95 25.22 -2.12
N LYS A 52 5.67 26.33 -2.31
CA LYS A 52 6.98 26.37 -2.99
C LYS A 52 8.08 25.55 -2.30
N ASP A 53 7.96 25.32 -1.00
CA ASP A 53 8.89 24.53 -0.18
C ASP A 53 8.50 23.05 -0.07
N ALA A 54 7.54 22.57 -0.86
CA ALA A 54 7.17 21.17 -0.87
C ALA A 54 8.18 20.31 -1.65
N HIS A 55 8.35 19.06 -1.22
CA HIS A 55 8.99 18.04 -2.05
C HIS A 55 7.97 17.53 -3.05
N ILE A 56 8.07 17.97 -4.31
CA ILE A 56 7.11 17.64 -5.36
C ILE A 56 7.60 16.42 -6.15
N GLU A 57 6.68 15.48 -6.36
CA GLU A 57 6.86 14.29 -7.18
C GLU A 57 5.78 14.25 -8.27
N ILE A 58 6.15 13.95 -9.50
CA ILE A 58 5.20 13.60 -10.56
C ILE A 58 5.08 12.09 -10.62
N ALA A 59 3.87 11.54 -10.54
CA ALA A 59 3.62 10.11 -10.54
C ALA A 59 2.69 9.67 -11.67
N PHE A 60 3.21 8.88 -12.62
CA PHE A 60 2.44 8.25 -13.69
C PHE A 60 1.81 6.94 -13.20
N PHE A 61 0.49 6.96 -12.98
CA PHE A 61 -0.33 5.81 -12.60
C PHE A 61 -1.00 5.16 -13.82
N GLY A 62 -1.27 3.86 -13.74
CA GLY A 62 -1.82 3.05 -14.84
C GLY A 62 -1.29 1.61 -14.85
N GLY A 63 -0.23 1.33 -14.10
CA GLY A 63 0.27 -0.04 -13.88
C GLY A 63 0.87 -0.74 -15.10
N SER A 64 0.95 -0.05 -16.24
CA SER A 64 1.44 -0.57 -17.53
C SER A 64 2.20 0.49 -18.33
N PHE A 65 2.79 1.49 -17.66
CA PHE A 65 3.40 2.63 -18.33
C PHE A 65 4.46 2.21 -19.36
N THR A 66 5.34 1.26 -19.03
CA THR A 66 6.38 0.82 -19.96
C THR A 66 5.91 -0.19 -21.00
N ALA A 67 4.62 -0.54 -20.98
CA ALA A 67 3.98 -1.42 -21.96
C ALA A 67 3.26 -0.65 -23.09
N ILE A 68 3.12 0.68 -22.99
CA ILE A 68 2.56 1.51 -24.07
C ILE A 68 3.63 1.80 -25.14
N ASP A 69 3.22 2.38 -26.28
CA ASP A 69 4.16 2.79 -27.34
C ASP A 69 5.32 3.66 -26.80
N ILE A 70 6.54 3.35 -27.21
CA ILE A 70 7.76 3.99 -26.69
C ILE A 70 7.78 5.50 -26.95
N ASN A 71 7.26 5.96 -28.09
CA ASN A 71 7.21 7.39 -28.41
C ASN A 71 6.21 8.12 -27.50
N ILE A 72 5.12 7.45 -27.12
CA ILE A 72 4.19 7.99 -26.12
C ILE A 72 4.88 8.07 -24.75
N GLN A 73 5.61 7.04 -24.34
CA GLN A 73 6.36 7.06 -23.07
C GLN A 73 7.33 8.25 -23.02
N GLU A 74 8.15 8.42 -24.06
CA GLU A 74 9.12 9.52 -24.15
C GLU A 74 8.42 10.88 -24.20
N SER A 75 7.34 11.01 -24.97
CA SER A 75 6.59 12.27 -25.08
C SER A 75 6.00 12.70 -23.74
N LEU A 76 5.43 11.77 -22.96
CA LEU A 76 4.89 12.07 -21.63
C LEU A 76 5.99 12.37 -20.60
N LEU A 77 7.08 11.60 -20.61
CA LEU A 77 8.17 11.78 -19.67
C LEU A 77 8.99 13.04 -19.95
N SER A 78 9.14 13.44 -21.21
CA SER A 78 9.86 14.66 -21.59
C SER A 78 9.24 15.90 -20.94
N VAL A 79 7.91 15.96 -20.86
CA VAL A 79 7.21 17.04 -20.14
C VAL A 79 7.57 17.05 -18.67
N ALA A 80 7.53 15.90 -18.00
CA ALA A 80 7.89 15.81 -16.58
C ALA A 80 9.36 16.17 -16.34
N LYS A 81 10.26 15.76 -17.25
CA LYS A 81 11.68 16.08 -17.22
C LYS A 81 11.93 17.59 -17.25
N GLU A 82 11.17 18.37 -18.01
CA GLU A 82 11.31 19.83 -18.00
C GLU A 82 11.14 20.44 -16.59
N TYR A 83 10.26 19.87 -15.76
CA TYR A 83 10.05 20.34 -14.39
C TYR A 83 11.13 19.85 -13.42
N ILE A 84 11.76 18.71 -13.69
CA ILE A 84 12.97 18.26 -12.99
C ILE A 84 14.13 19.20 -13.32
N ASP A 85 14.35 19.51 -14.60
CA ASP A 85 15.47 20.35 -15.06
C ASP A 85 15.34 21.79 -14.54
N LYS A 86 14.10 22.29 -14.39
CA LYS A 86 13.78 23.56 -13.71
C LYS A 86 13.89 23.50 -12.17
N GLN A 87 14.22 22.34 -11.61
CA GLN A 87 14.34 22.07 -10.17
C GLN A 87 13.04 22.28 -9.35
N ILE A 88 11.89 22.35 -10.02
CA ILE A 88 10.56 22.50 -9.41
C ILE A 88 10.08 21.17 -8.84
N VAL A 89 10.33 20.09 -9.57
CA VAL A 89 10.01 18.71 -9.17
C VAL A 89 11.31 18.02 -8.76
N LYS A 90 11.24 17.09 -7.81
CA LYS A 90 12.40 16.35 -7.30
C LYS A 90 12.45 14.90 -7.76
N ASP A 91 11.30 14.29 -7.98
CA ASP A 91 11.20 12.88 -8.36
C ASP A 91 10.15 12.68 -9.46
N ILE A 92 10.44 11.76 -10.38
CA ILE A 92 9.45 11.18 -11.28
C ILE A 92 9.28 9.71 -10.93
N ARG A 93 8.02 9.32 -10.72
CA ARG A 93 7.60 7.95 -10.45
C ARG A 93 6.74 7.43 -11.58
N LEU A 94 6.90 6.16 -11.94
CA LEU A 94 5.95 5.43 -12.79
C LEU A 94 5.58 4.08 -12.18
N SER A 95 4.39 3.58 -12.53
CA SER A 95 3.95 2.22 -12.23
C SER A 95 3.87 1.38 -13.50
N THR A 96 4.45 0.18 -13.48
CA THR A 96 4.45 -0.71 -14.64
C THR A 96 4.39 -2.19 -14.26
N ARG A 97 4.35 -3.05 -15.29
CA ARG A 97 4.38 -4.51 -15.15
C ARG A 97 5.84 -5.01 -15.06
N PRO A 98 6.10 -6.09 -14.30
CA PRO A 98 7.42 -6.71 -14.21
C PRO A 98 8.04 -7.16 -15.54
N ASP A 99 7.23 -7.71 -16.44
CA ASP A 99 7.62 -8.24 -17.75
C ASP A 99 7.93 -7.16 -18.80
N CYS A 100 7.66 -5.88 -18.49
CA CYS A 100 7.91 -4.74 -19.38
C CYS A 100 9.13 -3.90 -18.96
N ILE A 101 10.11 -4.54 -18.32
CA ILE A 101 11.36 -3.91 -17.87
C ILE A 101 12.55 -4.66 -18.47
N ASP A 102 13.33 -3.94 -19.25
CA ASP A 102 14.63 -4.35 -19.77
C ASP A 102 15.64 -3.17 -19.72
N GLU A 103 16.88 -3.41 -20.14
CA GLU A 103 17.93 -2.38 -20.12
C GLU A 103 17.63 -1.17 -21.03
N ASN A 104 16.95 -1.38 -22.16
CA ASN A 104 16.60 -0.30 -23.08
C ASN A 104 15.56 0.62 -22.46
N ILE A 105 14.53 0.04 -21.83
CA ILE A 105 13.52 0.77 -21.06
C ILE A 105 14.21 1.53 -19.92
N LEU A 106 15.03 0.88 -19.10
CA LEU A 106 15.70 1.55 -17.98
C LEU A 106 16.61 2.71 -18.42
N ASN A 107 17.32 2.54 -19.54
CA ASN A 107 18.09 3.62 -20.15
C ASN A 107 17.22 4.82 -20.55
N MET A 108 16.09 4.56 -21.24
CA MET A 108 15.13 5.60 -21.62
C MET A 108 14.57 6.30 -20.37
N LEU A 109 14.16 5.54 -19.35
CA LEU A 109 13.65 6.09 -18.09
C LEU A 109 14.69 6.97 -17.38
N LYS A 110 15.96 6.53 -17.36
CA LYS A 110 17.05 7.29 -16.74
C LYS A 110 17.32 8.61 -17.47
N LYS A 111 17.40 8.56 -18.81
CA LYS A 111 17.56 9.76 -19.66
C LYS A 111 16.45 10.77 -19.44
N ASN A 112 15.24 10.29 -19.17
CA ASN A 112 14.07 11.11 -18.89
C ASN A 112 13.90 11.52 -17.41
N GLY A 113 14.90 11.28 -16.55
CA GLY A 113 14.89 11.77 -15.17
C GLY A 113 13.98 10.98 -14.21
N VAL A 114 13.56 9.76 -14.58
CA VAL A 114 12.82 8.87 -13.68
C VAL A 114 13.72 8.47 -12.50
N THR A 115 13.16 8.50 -11.29
CA THR A 115 13.88 8.15 -10.07
C THR A 115 13.25 6.97 -9.33
N ILE A 116 11.95 6.69 -9.59
CA ILE A 116 11.18 5.67 -8.86
C ILE A 116 10.39 4.80 -9.85
N ILE A 117 10.49 3.48 -9.70
CA ILE A 117 9.70 2.51 -10.46
C ILE A 117 8.88 1.66 -9.48
N GLU A 118 7.56 1.65 -9.65
CA GLU A 118 6.66 0.73 -8.95
C GLU A 118 6.28 -0.45 -9.85
N LEU A 119 6.48 -1.67 -9.36
CA LEU A 119 6.05 -2.88 -10.03
C LEU A 119 4.71 -3.38 -9.49
N GLY A 120 3.76 -3.60 -10.40
CA GLY A 120 2.46 -4.21 -10.11
C GLY A 120 2.58 -5.74 -9.94
N VAL A 121 3.25 -6.20 -8.89
CA VAL A 121 3.54 -7.63 -8.65
C VAL A 121 2.29 -8.44 -8.32
N GLN A 122 1.47 -7.90 -7.41
CA GLN A 122 0.26 -8.50 -6.82
C GLN A 122 0.52 -9.72 -5.93
N SER A 123 1.10 -10.78 -6.47
CA SER A 123 1.45 -12.02 -5.75
C SER A 123 2.76 -12.59 -6.30
N LEU A 124 3.42 -13.45 -5.52
CA LEU A 124 4.51 -14.30 -6.00
C LEU A 124 4.15 -15.79 -6.00
N SER A 125 2.88 -16.12 -5.70
CA SER A 125 2.34 -17.47 -5.89
C SER A 125 1.89 -17.62 -7.35
N GLU A 126 2.50 -18.53 -8.10
CA GLU A 126 2.21 -18.72 -9.53
C GLU A 126 0.73 -19.02 -9.78
N ASP A 127 0.12 -19.90 -8.97
CA ASP A 127 -1.29 -20.24 -9.15
C ASP A 127 -2.26 -19.08 -8.87
N VAL A 128 -1.87 -18.11 -8.04
CA VAL A 128 -2.63 -16.86 -7.81
C VAL A 128 -2.45 -15.92 -9.01
N LEU A 129 -1.25 -15.82 -9.56
CA LEU A 129 -0.97 -15.00 -10.76
C LEU A 129 -1.70 -15.55 -11.99
N ASP A 130 -1.69 -16.86 -12.18
CA ASP A 130 -2.35 -17.56 -13.27
C ASP A 130 -3.87 -17.41 -13.19
N GLU A 131 -4.47 -17.70 -12.03
CA GLU A 131 -5.91 -17.54 -11.84
C GLU A 131 -6.35 -16.07 -11.99
N SER A 132 -5.44 -15.14 -11.68
CA SER A 132 -5.70 -13.70 -11.86
C SER A 132 -5.52 -13.19 -13.29
N LEU A 133 -5.09 -14.05 -14.22
CA LEU A 133 -4.72 -13.70 -15.59
C LEU A 133 -3.73 -12.52 -15.65
N ARG A 134 -2.75 -12.52 -14.74
CA ARG A 134 -1.84 -11.39 -14.58
C ARG A 134 -0.90 -11.23 -15.78
N GLY A 135 -0.46 -12.36 -16.34
CA GLY A 135 0.37 -12.45 -17.54
C GLY A 135 1.87 -12.17 -17.32
N HIS A 136 2.34 -12.19 -16.08
CA HIS A 136 3.77 -12.19 -15.73
C HIS A 136 4.00 -13.26 -14.65
N THR A 137 5.23 -13.75 -14.53
CA THR A 137 5.63 -14.78 -13.57
C THR A 137 6.38 -14.21 -12.36
N SER A 138 6.58 -15.01 -11.31
CA SER A 138 7.47 -14.61 -10.20
C SER A 138 8.91 -14.35 -10.66
N LYS A 139 9.38 -15.05 -11.69
CA LYS A 139 10.72 -14.86 -12.28
C LYS A 139 10.87 -13.48 -12.91
N ASP A 140 9.85 -12.99 -13.60
CA ASP A 140 9.84 -11.65 -14.19
C ASP A 140 9.95 -10.59 -13.10
N VAL A 141 9.25 -10.78 -11.97
CA VAL A 141 9.32 -9.91 -10.80
C VAL A 141 10.73 -9.87 -10.21
N ILE A 142 11.35 -11.03 -10.00
CA ILE A 142 12.70 -11.10 -9.42
C ILE A 142 13.70 -10.43 -10.35
N LYS A 143 13.68 -10.77 -11.64
CA LYS A 143 14.59 -10.21 -12.65
C LYS A 143 14.45 -8.69 -12.77
N SER A 144 13.23 -8.18 -12.94
CA SER A 144 12.98 -6.74 -13.08
C SER A 144 13.34 -5.98 -11.81
N SER A 145 13.02 -6.51 -10.62
CA SER A 145 13.40 -5.89 -9.35
C SER A 145 14.92 -5.74 -9.19
N GLN A 146 15.67 -6.79 -9.52
CA GLN A 146 17.13 -6.75 -9.50
C GLN A 146 17.69 -5.71 -10.47
N LEU A 147 17.18 -5.70 -11.71
CA LEU A 147 17.62 -4.77 -12.75
C LEU A 147 17.34 -3.31 -12.36
N ILE A 148 16.15 -3.01 -11.85
CA ILE A 148 15.77 -1.67 -11.35
C ILE A 148 16.75 -1.18 -10.29
N LYS A 149 17.10 -2.04 -9.32
CA LYS A 149 18.04 -1.68 -8.25
C LYS A 149 19.47 -1.50 -8.77
N GLN A 150 19.93 -2.34 -9.69
CA GLN A 150 21.25 -2.23 -10.31
C GLN A 150 21.43 -0.89 -11.05
N TRP A 151 20.37 -0.39 -11.69
CA TRP A 151 20.37 0.92 -12.38
C TRP A 151 20.17 2.13 -11.43
N GLY A 152 20.09 1.88 -10.13
CA GLY A 152 20.01 2.91 -9.09
C GLY A 152 18.66 3.62 -9.00
N PHE A 153 17.57 2.99 -9.45
CA PHE A 153 16.22 3.48 -9.21
C PHE A 153 15.74 3.05 -7.82
N LYS A 154 14.84 3.85 -7.22
CA LYS A 154 14.06 3.40 -6.06
C LYS A 154 13.00 2.42 -6.53
N LEU A 155 12.89 1.28 -5.85
CA LEU A 155 11.95 0.21 -6.17
C LEU A 155 10.74 0.25 -5.23
N GLY A 156 9.54 0.34 -5.80
CA GLY A 156 8.29 0.09 -5.11
C GLY A 156 7.66 -1.23 -5.56
N LEU A 157 7.09 -2.00 -4.63
CA LEU A 157 6.34 -3.21 -4.98
C LEU A 157 4.89 -3.09 -4.53
N GLN A 158 3.96 -3.46 -5.41
CA GLN A 158 2.54 -3.51 -5.12
C GLN A 158 2.10 -4.94 -4.87
N MET A 159 1.48 -5.18 -3.72
CA MET A 159 0.93 -6.46 -3.31
C MET A 159 -0.59 -6.36 -3.23
N MET A 160 -1.28 -7.42 -3.63
CA MET A 160 -2.71 -7.60 -3.39
C MET A 160 -2.95 -8.73 -2.40
N VAL A 161 -4.01 -8.62 -1.62
CA VAL A 161 -4.42 -9.62 -0.61
C VAL A 161 -5.82 -10.11 -0.94
N GLY A 162 -6.00 -11.43 -0.97
CA GLY A 162 -7.29 -12.06 -1.20
C GLY A 162 -7.64 -12.19 -2.68
N LEU A 163 -6.66 -12.32 -3.57
CA LEU A 163 -6.91 -12.70 -4.97
C LEU A 163 -7.46 -14.14 -5.04
N PRO A 164 -7.99 -14.61 -6.19
CA PRO A 164 -8.35 -16.02 -6.34
C PRO A 164 -7.19 -16.96 -6.02
N LYS A 165 -7.51 -18.09 -5.35
CA LYS A 165 -6.57 -19.07 -4.78
C LYS A 165 -5.62 -18.53 -3.70
N ASP A 166 -5.74 -17.27 -3.31
CA ASP A 166 -4.89 -16.68 -2.29
C ASP A 166 -5.25 -17.20 -0.89
N THR A 167 -4.24 -17.35 -0.05
CA THR A 167 -4.38 -17.75 1.35
C THR A 167 -3.51 -16.85 2.22
N GLN A 168 -3.70 -16.90 3.54
CA GLN A 168 -2.83 -16.16 4.46
C GLN A 168 -1.37 -16.56 4.26
N GLU A 169 -1.10 -17.85 4.08
CA GLU A 169 0.23 -18.42 3.91
C GLU A 169 0.89 -17.88 2.63
N LYS A 170 0.14 -17.76 1.54
CA LYS A 170 0.61 -17.20 0.26
C LYS A 170 0.84 -15.70 0.32
N CYS A 171 -0.02 -14.96 1.03
CA CYS A 171 0.20 -13.55 1.34
C CYS A 171 1.51 -13.36 2.13
N ILE A 172 1.71 -14.14 3.20
CA ILE A 172 2.94 -14.11 4.01
C ILE A 172 4.15 -14.50 3.18
N TYR A 173 4.05 -15.55 2.36
CA TYR A 173 5.11 -15.96 1.43
C TYR A 173 5.50 -14.81 0.49
N THR A 174 4.54 -14.16 -0.15
CA THR A 174 4.80 -13.02 -1.04
C THR A 174 5.51 -11.88 -0.31
N ALA A 175 5.10 -11.54 0.92
CA ALA A 175 5.77 -10.52 1.71
C ALA A 175 7.20 -10.90 2.11
N LYS A 176 7.45 -12.17 2.45
CA LYS A 176 8.80 -12.69 2.72
C LYS A 176 9.70 -12.61 1.48
N GLU A 177 9.17 -12.90 0.30
CA GLU A 177 9.92 -12.72 -0.94
C GLU A 177 10.16 -11.24 -1.27
N PHE A 178 9.20 -10.35 -1.02
CA PHE A 178 9.41 -8.91 -1.17
C PHE A 178 10.56 -8.42 -0.29
N ILE A 179 10.66 -8.90 0.95
CA ILE A 179 11.77 -8.55 1.85
C ILE A 179 13.13 -8.92 1.22
N LYS A 180 13.23 -10.09 0.58
CA LYS A 180 14.47 -10.53 -0.12
C LYS A 180 14.83 -9.61 -1.29
N LEU A 181 13.83 -9.04 -1.97
CA LEU A 181 14.01 -8.09 -3.08
C LEU A 181 14.41 -6.67 -2.63
N LYS A 182 14.38 -6.39 -1.32
CA LYS A 182 14.80 -5.12 -0.70
C LYS A 182 14.19 -3.87 -1.38
N PRO A 183 12.86 -3.79 -1.53
CA PRO A 183 12.21 -2.61 -2.05
C PRO A 183 12.36 -1.43 -1.11
N ASP A 184 12.35 -0.23 -1.67
CA ASP A 184 12.36 1.03 -0.93
C ASP A 184 11.00 1.28 -0.25
N PHE A 185 9.91 0.76 -0.82
CA PHE A 185 8.58 0.79 -0.20
C PHE A 185 7.62 -0.25 -0.80
N VAL A 186 6.53 -0.51 -0.08
CA VAL A 186 5.44 -1.42 -0.49
C VAL A 186 4.08 -0.73 -0.42
N ARG A 187 3.16 -1.18 -1.28
CA ARG A 187 1.72 -0.88 -1.21
C ARG A 187 0.93 -2.17 -1.08
N ILE A 188 -0.06 -2.18 -0.21
CA ILE A 188 -0.92 -3.34 0.05
C ILE A 188 -2.36 -2.98 -0.33
N TYR A 189 -2.96 -3.76 -1.22
CA TYR A 189 -4.32 -3.55 -1.68
C TYR A 189 -5.19 -4.78 -1.39
N PRO A 190 -6.28 -4.64 -0.61
CA PRO A 190 -7.26 -5.72 -0.54
C PRO A 190 -7.93 -5.92 -1.90
N THR A 191 -8.20 -7.16 -2.25
CA THR A 191 -8.94 -7.49 -3.47
C THR A 191 -10.42 -7.15 -3.28
N LEU A 192 -10.93 -6.29 -4.16
CA LEU A 192 -12.34 -5.93 -4.19
C LEU A 192 -12.98 -6.45 -5.47
N ILE A 193 -14.28 -6.72 -5.41
CA ILE A 193 -15.08 -7.04 -6.59
C ILE A 193 -15.58 -5.71 -7.16
N VAL A 194 -15.01 -5.34 -8.31
CA VAL A 194 -15.37 -4.13 -9.06
C VAL A 194 -16.30 -4.52 -10.20
N LYS A 195 -17.26 -3.65 -10.53
CA LYS A 195 -18.17 -3.84 -11.67
C LYS A 195 -17.42 -4.04 -12.99
N ASP A 196 -18.00 -4.85 -13.86
CA ASP A 196 -17.53 -5.21 -15.20
C ASP A 196 -16.11 -5.77 -15.20
N THR A 197 -15.82 -6.64 -14.22
CA THR A 197 -14.54 -7.37 -14.14
C THR A 197 -14.75 -8.88 -14.18
N GLY A 198 -13.69 -9.63 -14.49
CA GLY A 198 -13.71 -11.10 -14.38
C GLY A 198 -14.06 -11.57 -12.96
N LEU A 199 -13.66 -10.84 -11.93
CA LEU A 199 -13.99 -11.13 -10.53
C LEU A 199 -15.48 -10.98 -10.25
N GLU A 200 -16.16 -10.01 -10.85
CA GLU A 200 -17.63 -9.91 -10.72
C GLU A 200 -18.30 -11.15 -11.30
N LYS A 201 -17.86 -11.60 -12.48
CA LYS A 201 -18.39 -12.82 -13.10
C LYS A 201 -18.18 -14.04 -12.20
N LEU A 202 -16.95 -14.26 -11.73
CA LEU A 202 -16.63 -15.37 -10.83
C LEU A 202 -17.41 -15.31 -9.51
N TYR A 203 -17.63 -14.11 -8.97
CA TYR A 203 -18.42 -13.90 -7.77
C TYR A 203 -19.90 -14.24 -7.99
N LYS A 204 -20.51 -13.76 -9.08
CA LYS A 204 -21.90 -14.06 -9.44
C LYS A 204 -22.14 -15.54 -9.71
N GLU A 205 -21.13 -16.24 -10.23
CA GLU A 205 -21.14 -17.70 -10.45
C GLU A 205 -20.87 -18.51 -9.16
N GLY A 206 -20.59 -17.86 -8.02
CA GLY A 206 -20.23 -18.54 -6.77
C GLY A 206 -18.85 -19.21 -6.77
N ARG A 207 -18.00 -18.90 -7.77
CA ARG A 207 -16.67 -19.48 -7.96
C ARG A 207 -15.55 -18.70 -7.26
N TYR A 208 -15.86 -17.51 -6.74
CA TYR A 208 -14.95 -16.69 -5.97
C TYR A 208 -15.69 -15.98 -4.84
N THR A 209 -15.07 -15.91 -3.67
CA THR A 209 -15.54 -15.10 -2.53
C THR A 209 -14.36 -14.31 -2.00
N PRO A 210 -14.46 -12.97 -1.90
CA PRO A 210 -13.38 -12.16 -1.36
C PRO A 210 -13.19 -12.45 0.13
N PHE A 211 -12.02 -12.17 0.67
CA PHE A 211 -11.85 -12.16 2.12
C PHE A 211 -12.77 -11.13 2.76
N ASP A 212 -13.30 -11.46 3.94
CA ASP A 212 -14.02 -10.47 4.75
C ASP A 212 -13.04 -9.47 5.40
N MET A 213 -13.62 -8.47 6.07
CA MET A 213 -12.86 -7.39 6.69
C MET A 213 -11.93 -7.90 7.80
N GLU A 214 -12.40 -8.78 8.69
CA GLU A 214 -11.61 -9.24 9.84
C GLU A 214 -10.45 -10.13 9.38
N LYS A 215 -10.70 -11.08 8.46
CA LYS A 215 -9.65 -11.89 7.83
C LYS A 215 -8.62 -11.01 7.12
N THR A 216 -9.06 -9.97 6.43
CA THR A 216 -8.16 -9.02 5.76
C THR A 216 -7.31 -8.26 6.77
N ILE A 217 -7.92 -7.75 7.83
CA ILE A 217 -7.20 -7.06 8.92
C ILE A 217 -6.15 -7.99 9.52
N ASP A 218 -6.52 -9.24 9.85
CA ASP A 218 -5.61 -10.21 10.46
C ASP A 218 -4.41 -10.56 9.58
N ILE A 219 -4.63 -10.73 8.27
CA ILE A 219 -3.54 -10.95 7.32
C ILE A 219 -2.67 -9.71 7.21
N VAL A 220 -3.26 -8.53 6.95
CA VAL A 220 -2.50 -7.30 6.69
C VAL A 220 -1.71 -6.85 7.91
N LYS A 221 -2.19 -7.10 9.14
CA LYS A 221 -1.39 -6.90 10.37
C LYS A 221 -0.05 -7.63 10.32
N LYS A 222 -0.08 -8.92 9.96
CA LYS A 222 1.13 -9.74 9.82
C LYS A 222 2.06 -9.20 8.74
N LEU A 223 1.51 -8.77 7.61
CA LEU A 223 2.29 -8.16 6.52
C LEU A 223 2.96 -6.85 6.97
N LEU A 224 2.25 -5.97 7.68
CA LEU A 224 2.82 -4.74 8.22
C LEU A 224 3.98 -5.03 9.18
N VAL A 225 3.80 -6.00 10.09
CA VAL A 225 4.86 -6.42 11.01
C VAL A 225 6.08 -6.95 10.26
N LEU A 226 5.90 -7.80 9.25
CA LEU A 226 7.00 -8.29 8.40
C LEU A 226 7.77 -7.14 7.74
N PHE A 227 7.08 -6.18 7.12
CA PHE A 227 7.74 -5.06 6.45
C PHE A 227 8.44 -4.11 7.43
N TYR A 228 7.76 -3.71 8.52
CA TYR A 228 8.33 -2.75 9.47
C TYR A 228 9.50 -3.31 10.28
N THR A 229 9.47 -4.60 10.65
CA THR A 229 10.62 -5.24 11.31
C THR A 229 11.85 -5.33 10.41
N ASN A 230 11.65 -5.35 9.08
CA ASN A 230 12.70 -5.34 8.08
C ASN A 230 13.02 -3.94 7.53
N ASN A 231 12.55 -2.87 8.19
CA ASN A 231 12.74 -1.47 7.81
C ASN A 231 12.23 -1.12 6.39
N ILE A 232 11.20 -1.82 5.91
CA ILE A 232 10.53 -1.54 4.64
C ILE A 232 9.29 -0.70 4.92
N ASN A 233 9.19 0.45 4.27
CA ASN A 233 8.07 1.36 4.47
C ASN A 233 6.83 0.89 3.70
N VAL A 234 5.67 0.86 4.35
CA VAL A 234 4.38 0.63 3.71
C VAL A 234 3.68 1.97 3.52
N ILE A 235 3.67 2.47 2.28
CA ILE A 235 3.16 3.82 1.98
C ILE A 235 1.66 3.85 1.70
N ARG A 236 1.04 2.68 1.51
CA ARG A 236 -0.41 2.55 1.29
C ARG A 236 -0.92 1.20 1.77
N VAL A 237 -2.05 1.22 2.48
CA VAL A 237 -2.92 0.07 2.73
C VAL A 237 -4.34 0.48 2.35
N GLY A 238 -4.96 -0.26 1.42
CA GLY A 238 -6.28 0.08 0.88
C GLY A 238 -6.23 0.92 -0.39
N LEU A 239 -7.38 1.02 -1.08
CA LEU A 239 -7.52 1.83 -2.29
C LEU A 239 -7.67 3.31 -1.98
N GLN A 240 -7.32 4.16 -2.95
CA GLN A 240 -7.64 5.58 -2.87
C GLN A 240 -9.13 5.77 -3.13
N THR A 241 -9.81 6.43 -2.19
CA THR A 241 -11.21 6.78 -2.34
C THR A 241 -11.34 7.91 -3.37
N THR A 242 -12.07 7.65 -4.45
CA THR A 242 -12.58 8.69 -5.36
C THR A 242 -14.11 8.70 -5.23
N GLU A 243 -14.77 9.76 -5.68
CA GLU A 243 -16.25 9.86 -5.61
C GLU A 243 -16.98 8.68 -6.28
N ASN A 244 -16.30 7.99 -7.19
CA ASN A 244 -16.78 6.83 -7.94
C ASN A 244 -16.41 5.48 -7.28
N ILE A 245 -15.30 5.43 -6.52
CA ILE A 245 -14.83 4.20 -5.85
C ILE A 245 -15.43 4.16 -4.44
N SER A 246 -16.67 3.68 -4.34
CA SER A 246 -17.34 3.39 -3.06
C SER A 246 -18.13 2.08 -3.14
N LEU A 247 -18.33 1.43 -1.99
CA LEU A 247 -19.27 0.31 -1.85
C LEU A 247 -20.65 0.73 -2.37
N GLY A 248 -21.27 -0.15 -3.17
CA GLY A 248 -22.59 0.07 -3.78
C GLY A 248 -22.58 0.88 -5.08
N LYS A 249 -21.45 1.53 -5.45
CA LYS A 249 -21.24 2.16 -6.76
C LYS A 249 -20.44 1.23 -7.67
N GLU A 250 -19.14 1.45 -7.80
CA GLU A 250 -18.24 0.64 -8.60
C GLU A 250 -17.75 -0.61 -7.85
N ILE A 251 -17.73 -0.57 -6.50
CA ILE A 251 -17.36 -1.73 -5.67
C ILE A 251 -18.63 -2.48 -5.28
N LEU A 252 -18.75 -3.72 -5.73
CA LEU A 252 -19.86 -4.62 -5.42
C LEU A 252 -19.69 -5.31 -4.07
N ASN A 253 -18.49 -5.81 -3.77
CA ASN A 253 -18.19 -6.51 -2.53
C ASN A 253 -16.67 -6.53 -2.26
N GLY A 254 -16.26 -6.98 -1.08
CA GLY A 254 -14.89 -7.07 -0.60
C GLY A 254 -14.62 -6.14 0.58
N PRO A 255 -13.42 -6.26 1.21
CA PRO A 255 -13.09 -5.59 2.46
C PRO A 255 -12.64 -4.14 2.21
N TYR A 256 -13.59 -3.30 1.79
CA TYR A 256 -13.37 -1.88 1.54
C TYR A 256 -13.63 -1.03 2.78
N HIS A 257 -12.63 -0.24 3.16
CA HIS A 257 -12.77 0.83 4.14
C HIS A 257 -11.84 2.00 3.79
N PRO A 258 -12.31 3.26 3.78
CA PRO A 258 -11.48 4.43 3.46
C PRO A 258 -10.24 4.58 4.34
N ALA A 259 -10.36 4.15 5.60
CA ALA A 259 -9.28 4.17 6.59
C ALA A 259 -8.81 2.75 6.96
N LEU A 260 -8.75 1.82 6.01
CA LEU A 260 -8.33 0.44 6.29
C LEU A 260 -6.99 0.37 7.04
N ARG A 261 -6.01 1.21 6.67
CA ARG A 261 -4.73 1.31 7.39
C ARG A 261 -4.91 1.58 8.88
N GLU A 262 -5.78 2.53 9.23
CA GLU A 262 -6.07 2.92 10.61
C GLU A 262 -6.66 1.72 11.39
N LEU A 263 -7.58 0.97 10.76
CA LEU A 263 -8.18 -0.23 11.37
C LEU A 263 -7.13 -1.32 11.63
N VAL A 264 -6.24 -1.57 10.67
CA VAL A 264 -5.15 -2.54 10.81
C VAL A 264 -4.19 -2.11 11.91
N GLU A 265 -3.71 -0.86 11.90
CA GLU A 265 -2.79 -0.35 12.92
C GLU A 265 -3.45 -0.32 14.32
N SER A 266 -4.74 0.02 14.39
CA SER A 266 -5.54 -0.07 15.62
C SER A 266 -5.51 -1.49 16.20
N ARG A 267 -5.72 -2.49 15.35
CA ARG A 267 -5.73 -3.90 15.76
C ARG A 267 -4.34 -4.41 16.16
N LEU A 268 -3.24 -3.87 15.59
CA LEU A 268 -1.88 -4.14 16.08
C LEU A 268 -1.70 -3.67 17.54
N TYR A 269 -2.16 -2.45 17.86
CA TYR A 269 -2.09 -1.94 19.24
C TYR A 269 -2.92 -2.78 20.21
N ARG A 270 -4.12 -3.21 19.80
CA ARG A 270 -4.96 -4.09 20.61
C ARG A 270 -4.22 -5.39 20.96
N ASP A 271 -3.66 -6.05 19.96
CA ASP A 271 -2.97 -7.34 20.13
C ASP A 271 -1.71 -7.17 21.02
N TYR A 272 -0.98 -6.06 20.88
CA TYR A 272 0.17 -5.74 21.74
C TYR A 272 -0.24 -5.45 23.19
N ILE A 273 -1.29 -4.65 23.42
CA ILE A 273 -1.79 -4.34 24.76
C ILE A 273 -2.30 -5.62 25.44
N GLU A 274 -3.02 -6.46 24.71
CA GLU A 274 -3.46 -7.77 25.18
C GLU A 274 -2.26 -8.67 25.55
N HIS A 275 -1.20 -8.68 24.74
CA HIS A 275 0.03 -9.40 25.07
C HIS A 275 0.64 -8.90 26.39
N LEU A 276 0.72 -7.58 26.61
CA LEU A 276 1.25 -7.03 27.85
C LEU A 276 0.40 -7.38 29.07
N ILE A 277 -0.94 -7.35 28.94
CA ILE A 277 -1.86 -7.75 30.01
C ILE A 277 -1.57 -9.19 30.42
N ASN A 278 -1.48 -10.10 29.46
CA ASN A 278 -1.23 -11.51 29.73
C ASN A 278 0.19 -11.78 30.25
N ARG A 279 1.21 -11.16 29.63
CA ARG A 279 2.62 -11.36 30.00
C ARG A 279 2.93 -10.91 31.42
N TYR A 280 2.33 -9.80 31.85
CA TYR A 280 2.62 -9.20 33.16
C TYR A 280 1.51 -9.42 34.20
N ASP A 281 0.51 -10.25 33.87
CA ASP A 281 -0.70 -10.52 34.64
C ASP A 281 -1.34 -9.23 35.19
N LEU A 282 -1.54 -8.24 34.30
CA LEU A 282 -2.07 -6.94 34.70
C LEU A 282 -3.54 -7.07 35.11
N LYS A 283 -3.91 -6.46 36.24
CA LYS A 283 -5.30 -6.41 36.75
C LYS A 283 -5.81 -4.98 36.92
N ASP A 284 -4.91 -4.02 37.08
CA ASP A 284 -5.26 -2.62 37.24
C ASP A 284 -5.59 -1.95 35.92
N ASN A 285 -6.33 -0.84 35.98
CA ASN A 285 -6.60 0.02 34.83
C ASN A 285 -5.28 0.51 34.21
N ILE A 286 -5.31 0.72 32.89
CA ILE A 286 -4.14 1.09 32.09
C ILE A 286 -4.28 2.52 31.59
N LEU A 287 -3.25 3.33 31.80
CA LEU A 287 -3.09 4.66 31.21
C LEU A 287 -1.93 4.64 30.22
N ILE A 288 -2.21 4.99 28.96
CA ILE A 288 -1.22 5.00 27.88
C ILE A 288 -0.90 6.42 27.45
N TYR A 289 0.35 6.81 27.58
CA TYR A 289 0.89 8.07 27.08
C TYR A 289 1.46 7.82 25.68
N THR A 290 1.04 8.65 24.74
CA THR A 290 1.45 8.54 23.34
C THR A 290 1.31 9.90 22.66
N ASP A 291 1.97 10.06 21.52
CA ASP A 291 1.72 11.17 20.62
C ASP A 291 0.27 11.18 20.10
N LYS A 292 -0.21 12.37 19.73
CA LYS A 292 -1.58 12.60 19.26
C LYS A 292 -1.99 11.70 18.09
N THR A 293 -1.06 11.30 17.22
CA THR A 293 -1.37 10.54 16.00
C THR A 293 -1.70 9.07 16.26
N ASN A 294 -1.35 8.55 17.45
CA ASN A 294 -1.58 7.16 17.82
C ASN A 294 -2.77 6.98 18.78
N ILE A 295 -3.30 8.07 19.35
CA ILE A 295 -4.45 8.02 20.28
C ILE A 295 -5.65 7.31 19.64
N SER A 296 -6.04 7.70 18.42
CA SER A 296 -7.19 7.09 17.72
C SER A 296 -6.99 5.60 17.48
N LYS A 297 -5.76 5.18 17.15
CA LYS A 297 -5.40 3.79 16.89
C LYS A 297 -5.43 2.94 18.16
N ILE A 298 -4.90 3.46 19.26
CA ILE A 298 -4.91 2.76 20.55
C ILE A 298 -6.34 2.56 21.06
N ILE A 299 -7.16 3.62 21.03
CA ILE A 299 -8.57 3.56 21.45
C ILE A 299 -9.39 2.68 20.48
N GLY A 300 -9.06 2.73 19.20
CA GLY A 300 -9.73 2.03 18.11
C GLY A 300 -10.99 2.74 17.61
N ASN A 301 -11.40 2.41 16.39
CA ASN A 301 -12.59 2.99 15.77
C ASN A 301 -13.82 2.67 16.62
N LYS A 302 -14.65 3.68 16.93
CA LYS A 302 -15.80 3.54 17.85
C LYS A 302 -15.44 2.90 19.21
N LYS A 303 -14.20 3.11 19.70
CA LYS A 303 -13.67 2.56 20.97
C LYS A 303 -13.56 1.04 21.01
N GLU A 304 -13.54 0.37 19.86
CA GLU A 304 -13.53 -1.09 19.74
C GLU A 304 -12.43 -1.79 20.57
N ASN A 305 -11.22 -1.22 20.67
CA ASN A 305 -10.13 -1.85 21.40
C ASN A 305 -10.35 -1.74 22.90
N VAL A 306 -10.82 -0.58 23.37
CA VAL A 306 -11.14 -0.36 24.79
C VAL A 306 -12.27 -1.28 25.23
N ILE A 307 -13.32 -1.41 24.41
CA ILE A 307 -14.46 -2.29 24.67
C ILE A 307 -13.98 -3.74 24.72
N TYR A 308 -13.21 -4.20 23.73
CA TYR A 308 -12.66 -5.56 23.69
C TYR A 308 -11.85 -5.91 24.95
N ILE A 309 -10.92 -5.03 25.35
CA ILE A 309 -10.08 -5.27 26.53
C ILE A 309 -10.91 -5.25 27.82
N TYR A 310 -11.86 -4.32 27.94
CA TYR A 310 -12.74 -4.26 29.11
C TYR A 310 -13.62 -5.51 29.20
N ASP A 311 -14.22 -5.95 28.11
CA ASP A 311 -15.12 -7.10 28.13
C ASP A 311 -14.38 -8.38 28.53
N LYS A 312 -13.16 -8.57 28.02
CA LYS A 312 -12.33 -9.75 28.27
C LYS A 312 -11.60 -9.75 29.61
N TYR A 313 -11.02 -8.62 30.02
CA TYR A 313 -10.12 -8.55 31.19
C TYR A 313 -10.67 -7.68 32.33
N LYS A 314 -11.79 -6.97 32.14
CA LYS A 314 -12.35 -5.97 33.07
C LYS A 314 -11.38 -4.81 33.38
N ILE A 315 -10.45 -4.55 32.46
CA ILE A 315 -9.45 -3.47 32.55
C ILE A 315 -9.91 -2.28 31.72
N LYS A 316 -9.96 -1.08 32.31
CA LYS A 316 -10.23 0.16 31.57
C LYS A 316 -8.94 0.71 30.99
N ILE A 317 -8.97 1.08 29.71
CA ILE A 317 -7.87 1.77 29.02
C ILE A 317 -8.23 3.25 28.88
N LYS A 318 -7.27 4.11 29.22
CA LYS A 318 -7.29 5.55 28.93
C LYS A 318 -6.02 5.93 28.19
N THR A 319 -6.10 6.97 27.36
CA THR A 319 -4.94 7.55 26.67
C THR A 319 -4.73 8.99 27.11
N LYS A 320 -3.47 9.44 27.15
CA LYS A 320 -3.08 10.82 27.39
C LYS A 320 -2.04 11.24 26.35
N GLU A 321 -2.19 12.44 25.80
CA GLU A 321 -1.20 12.99 24.88
C GLU A 321 0.11 13.28 25.62
N ASP A 322 1.22 12.87 25.04
CA ASP A 322 2.58 13.13 25.52
C ASP A 322 3.54 13.26 24.32
N LEU A 323 4.64 13.99 24.49
CA LEU A 323 5.65 14.25 23.44
C LEU A 323 6.65 13.10 23.33
N LEU A 324 6.13 11.88 23.25
CA LEU A 324 6.90 10.65 23.10
C LEU A 324 7.08 10.38 21.60
N GLU A 325 8.20 10.79 21.02
CA GLU A 325 8.48 10.48 19.61
C GLU A 325 8.58 8.96 19.41
N SER A 326 7.71 8.41 18.55
CA SER A 326 7.70 7.00 18.15
C SER A 326 7.75 6.00 19.32
N SER A 327 7.18 6.37 20.46
CA SER A 327 7.16 5.56 21.68
C SER A 327 5.85 5.71 22.41
N ILE A 328 5.53 4.70 23.21
CA ILE A 328 4.40 4.73 24.13
C ILE A 328 4.89 4.38 25.53
N LYS A 329 4.29 5.03 26.53
CA LYS A 329 4.48 4.71 27.93
C LYS A 329 3.16 4.20 28.51
N ILE A 330 3.20 3.08 29.20
CA ILE A 330 2.04 2.39 29.74
C ILE A 330 2.19 2.37 31.26
N GLU A 331 1.23 2.94 31.97
CA GLU A 331 1.17 2.95 33.44
C GLU A 331 -0.02 2.12 33.93
N THR A 332 0.23 1.26 34.91
CA THR A 332 -0.76 0.34 35.49
C THR A 332 -0.37 0.03 36.93
N GLY A 333 -1.18 0.49 37.89
CA GLY A 333 -0.85 0.38 39.32
C GLY A 333 0.53 0.96 39.65
N LYS A 334 1.47 0.12 40.07
CA LYS A 334 2.87 0.49 40.36
C LYS A 334 3.85 0.20 39.21
N LYS A 335 3.39 -0.37 38.09
CA LYS A 335 4.24 -0.70 36.94
C LYS A 335 4.20 0.42 35.90
N SER A 336 5.36 0.70 35.31
CA SER A 336 5.51 1.59 34.17
C SER A 336 6.36 0.90 33.11
N ILE A 337 5.86 0.85 31.87
CA ILE A 337 6.51 0.21 30.73
C ILE A 337 6.63 1.24 29.62
N THR A 338 7.85 1.52 29.17
CA THR A 338 8.09 2.38 28.01
C THR A 338 8.62 1.52 26.87
N THR A 339 8.04 1.66 25.68
CA THR A 339 8.46 0.91 24.49
C THR A 339 8.44 1.80 23.26
N THR A 340 9.26 1.45 22.26
CA THR A 340 9.26 2.13 20.95
C THR A 340 8.35 1.39 19.98
N LEU A 341 7.86 2.06 18.94
CA LEU A 341 7.10 1.40 17.86
C LEU A 341 7.89 0.23 17.24
N LYS A 342 9.21 0.38 17.10
CA LYS A 342 10.09 -0.69 16.60
C LYS A 342 10.06 -1.93 17.49
N ASN A 343 10.05 -1.76 18.81
CA ASN A 343 9.96 -2.86 19.75
C ASN A 343 8.56 -3.49 19.76
N ILE A 344 7.51 -2.68 19.65
CA ILE A 344 6.13 -3.20 19.47
C ILE A 344 6.05 -4.14 18.27
N TYR A 345 6.58 -3.74 17.12
CA TYR A 345 6.58 -4.61 15.93
C TYR A 345 7.42 -5.88 16.11
N LYS A 346 8.54 -5.82 16.86
CA LYS A 346 9.32 -7.01 17.21
C LYS A 346 8.53 -7.97 18.09
N ASP A 347 7.84 -7.47 19.10
CA ASP A 347 7.01 -8.33 19.97
C ASP A 347 5.86 -8.95 19.17
N LEU A 348 5.21 -8.15 18.32
CA LEU A 348 4.15 -8.63 17.41
C LEU A 348 4.65 -9.68 16.41
N TYR A 349 5.90 -9.61 15.97
CA TYR A 349 6.50 -10.63 15.11
C TYR A 349 6.46 -12.01 15.78
N TYR A 350 6.83 -12.08 17.06
CA TYR A 350 6.76 -13.33 17.84
C TYR A 350 5.32 -13.74 18.15
N ILE A 351 4.45 -12.78 18.51
CA ILE A 351 3.03 -13.04 18.79
C ILE A 351 2.32 -13.67 17.58
N TYR A 352 2.73 -13.28 16.37
CA TYR A 352 2.14 -13.78 15.13
C TYR A 352 2.83 -15.00 14.54
N ASN A 353 3.88 -15.54 15.18
CA ASN A 353 4.68 -16.68 14.71
C ASN A 353 5.24 -16.50 13.29
N LEU A 354 5.87 -15.36 13.01
CA LEU A 354 6.30 -14.97 11.65
C LEU A 354 7.71 -15.40 11.27
#